data_AF-A0A6N6KIG4-F1
#
_entry.id   AF-A0A6N6KIG4-F1
#
_cell.length_a   1.000
_cell.length_b   1.000
_cell.length_c   1.000
_cell.angle_alpha   90.00
_cell.angle_beta   90.00
_cell.angle_gamma   90.00
#
_symmetry.space_group_name_H-M   'P 1'
#
loop_
_entity.id
_entity.type
_entity.pdbx_description
1 polymer ?
#
loop_
_entity_poly.entity_id
_entity_poly.type
_entity_poly.pdbx_seq_one_letter_code
_entity_poly.pdbx_strand_id
1 'polypeptide(L)'
;MKIRKTQFILLAIFLFVLFHHHTQACSMYKITADGKTMVGCNEDAWRTTSKIWFENAETPNEYGAGFTGSRQVSGNRTAPQSGMNEVGLTFARLVAYYPKQDN
;
A
#
# COMPACT_ATOMS: atom_id res chain seq x y z
N MET A 1 5.89 30.56 38.21
CA MET A 1 6.78 29.48 37.73
C MET A 1 7.72 30.07 36.66
N LYS A 2 9.03 30.21 36.92
CA LYS A 2 9.97 30.77 35.93
C LYS A 2 10.47 29.65 35.03
N ILE A 3 10.09 29.68 33.76
CA ILE A 3 10.56 28.71 32.77
C ILE A 3 12.04 29.00 32.48
N ARG A 4 12.90 28.02 32.71
CA ARG A 4 14.35 28.11 32.49
C ARG A 4 14.64 27.93 31.00
N LYS A 5 15.70 28.56 30.48
CA LYS A 5 16.14 28.42 29.08
C LYS A 5 16.30 26.95 28.65
N THR A 6 16.74 26.09 29.56
CA THR A 6 16.86 24.64 29.33
C THR A 6 15.52 23.97 29.05
N GLN A 7 14.43 24.41 29.68
CA GLN A 7 13.08 23.89 29.44
C GLN A 7 12.57 24.29 28.04
N PHE A 8 12.90 25.50 27.56
CA PHE A 8 12.60 25.90 26.18
C PHE A 8 13.36 25.08 25.15
N ILE A 9 14.65 24.80 25.39
CA ILE A 9 15.46 23.98 24.48
C ILE A 9 14.89 22.55 24.41
N LEU A 10 14.56 21.95 25.56
CA LEU A 10 13.95 20.62 25.61
C LEU A 10 12.60 20.57 24.88
N LEU A 11 11.76 21.60 25.05
CA LEU A 11 10.50 21.70 24.33
C LEU A 11 10.71 21.81 22.81
N ALA A 12 11.69 22.60 22.37
CA ALA A 12 12.00 22.75 20.95
C ALA A 12 12.50 21.44 20.32
N ILE A 13 13.36 20.69 21.01
CA ILE A 13 13.82 19.37 20.57
C ILE A 13 12.65 18.38 20.50
N PHE A 14 11.80 18.35 21.52
CA PHE A 14 10.61 17.50 21.54
C PHE A 14 9.69 17.79 20.35
N LEU A 15 9.39 19.06 20.08
CA LEU A 15 8.59 19.46 18.93
C LEU A 15 9.26 19.06 17.60
N PHE A 16 10.58 19.25 17.46
CA PHE A 16 11.31 18.87 16.25
C PHE A 16 11.24 17.36 15.96
N VAL A 17 11.33 16.52 16.99
CA VAL A 17 11.19 15.06 16.87
C VAL A 17 9.77 14.67 16.42
N LEU A 18 8.74 15.35 16.92
CA LEU A 18 7.34 15.09 16.53
C LEU A 18 7.07 15.40 15.05
N PHE A 19 7.77 16.37 14.45
CA PHE A 19 7.60 16.73 13.03
C PHE A 19 8.43 15.87 12.07
N HIS A 20 9.30 14.97 12.55
CA HIS A 20 10.21 14.22 11.69
C HIS A 20 9.70 12.84 11.24
N HIS A 21 8.39 12.58 11.36
CA HIS A 21 7.83 11.32 10.89
C HIS A 21 7.60 11.36 9.38
N HIS A 22 8.58 10.92 8.60
CA HIS A 22 8.36 10.45 7.24
C HIS A 22 7.49 9.19 7.29
N THR A 23 6.18 9.34 7.10
CA THR A 23 5.29 8.19 6.94
C THR A 23 5.60 7.55 5.58
N GLN A 24 6.24 6.38 5.60
CA GLN A 24 6.34 5.50 4.44
C GLN A 24 4.96 4.87 4.25
N ALA A 25 4.18 5.40 3.32
CA ALA A 25 2.85 4.94 3.03
C ALA A 25 2.81 4.35 1.63
N CYS A 26 2.11 3.22 1.51
CA CYS A 26 1.77 2.68 0.20
C CYS A 26 1.06 3.77 -0.62
N SER A 27 1.46 3.92 -1.87
CA SER A 27 0.92 4.88 -2.80
C SER A 27 0.61 4.21 -4.13
N MET A 28 -0.32 4.80 -4.88
CA MET A 28 -0.66 4.40 -6.22
C MET A 28 -0.70 5.63 -7.10
N TYR A 29 -0.25 5.49 -8.34
CA TYR A 29 -0.46 6.48 -9.39
C TYR A 29 -1.19 5.86 -10.58
N LYS A 30 -1.87 6.74 -11.30
CA LYS A 30 -2.42 6.48 -12.63
C LYS A 30 -2.06 7.66 -13.51
N ILE A 31 -1.42 7.37 -14.64
CA ILE A 31 -1.06 8.37 -15.64
C ILE A 31 -1.75 7.99 -16.93
N THR A 32 -2.48 8.93 -17.53
CA THR A 32 -3.10 8.75 -18.85
C THR A 32 -2.57 9.82 -19.80
N ALA A 33 -1.95 9.39 -20.90
CA ALA A 33 -1.42 10.25 -21.95
C ALA A 33 -1.52 9.52 -23.30
N ASP A 34 -1.81 10.25 -24.37
CA ASP A 34 -1.90 9.73 -25.75
C ASP A 34 -2.75 8.46 -25.90
N GLY A 35 -3.90 8.42 -25.23
CA GLY A 35 -4.81 7.28 -25.26
C GLY A 35 -4.32 6.03 -24.51
N LYS A 36 -3.19 6.10 -23.79
CA LYS A 36 -2.62 5.01 -23.00
C LYS A 36 -2.72 5.33 -21.51
N THR A 37 -2.95 4.31 -20.71
CA THR A 37 -2.96 4.43 -19.24
C THR A 37 -1.89 3.53 -18.65
N MET A 38 -1.08 4.09 -17.76
CA MET A 38 -0.13 3.38 -16.92
C MET A 38 -0.56 3.50 -15.47
N VAL A 39 -0.42 2.41 -14.73
CA VAL A 39 -0.77 2.29 -13.32
C VAL A 39 0.41 1.69 -12.59
N GLY A 40 0.71 2.20 -11.41
CA GLY A 40 1.79 1.68 -10.59
C GLY A 40 1.54 1.93 -9.11
N CYS A 41 2.13 1.09 -8.27
CA CYS A 41 2.07 1.23 -6.82
C CYS A 41 3.35 0.70 -6.17
N ASN A 42 3.70 1.27 -5.02
CA ASN A 42 4.66 0.65 -4.10
C ASN A 42 3.91 -0.21 -3.07
N GLU A 43 4.50 -1.37 -2.74
CA GLU A 43 4.13 -2.15 -1.57
C GLU A 43 5.16 -1.90 -0.46
N ASP A 44 4.84 -0.98 0.45
CA ASP A 44 5.68 -0.71 1.62
C ASP A 44 5.36 -1.72 2.72
N ALA A 45 6.05 -2.85 2.70
CA ALA A 45 5.87 -3.91 3.69
C ALA A 45 7.20 -4.59 4.03
N TRP A 46 7.33 -5.09 5.26
CA TRP A 46 8.50 -5.85 5.72
C TRP A 46 8.50 -7.33 5.24
N ARG A 47 7.99 -7.59 4.03
CA ARG A 47 7.77 -8.95 3.50
C ARG A 47 8.77 -9.23 2.37
N THR A 48 9.32 -10.44 2.36
CA THR A 48 10.28 -10.92 1.35
C THR A 48 9.69 -11.96 0.40
N THR A 49 8.37 -12.16 0.45
CA THR A 49 7.64 -13.23 -0.23
C THR A 49 6.80 -12.73 -1.41
N SER A 50 7.28 -11.69 -2.11
CA SER A 50 6.58 -11.10 -3.25
C SER A 50 6.43 -12.10 -4.39
N LYS A 51 5.24 -12.14 -4.98
CA LYS A 51 4.85 -13.03 -6.07
C LYS A 51 4.08 -12.26 -7.13
N ILE A 52 4.20 -12.73 -8.36
CA ILE A 52 3.33 -12.40 -9.48
C ILE A 52 2.63 -13.70 -9.87
N TRP A 53 1.34 -13.64 -10.13
CA TRP A 53 0.59 -14.78 -10.65
C TRP A 53 -0.52 -14.32 -11.58
N PHE A 54 -1.04 -15.26 -12.35
CA PHE A 54 -2.10 -15.05 -13.33
C PHE A 54 -3.23 -16.03 -13.06
N GLU A 55 -4.46 -15.57 -13.26
CA GLU A 55 -5.67 -16.39 -13.24
C GLU A 55 -6.34 -16.23 -14.60
N ASN A 56 -6.61 -17.35 -15.27
CA ASN A 56 -7.34 -17.35 -16.54
C ASN A 56 -8.84 -17.22 -16.28
N ALA A 57 -9.59 -16.69 -17.24
CA ALA A 57 -11.05 -16.76 -17.21
C ALA A 57 -11.50 -18.23 -17.18
N GLU A 58 -12.42 -18.58 -16.27
CA GLU A 58 -12.96 -19.94 -16.18
C GLU A 58 -14.21 -20.10 -17.06
N THR A 59 -14.92 -19.00 -17.31
CA THR A 59 -16.12 -18.97 -18.16
C THR A 59 -16.02 -17.91 -19.27
N PRO A 60 -16.82 -18.03 -20.36
CA PRO A 60 -16.77 -17.08 -21.48
C PRO A 60 -17.09 -15.61 -21.14
N ASN A 61 -17.71 -15.34 -19.98
CA ASN A 61 -18.10 -14.00 -19.56
C ASN A 61 -17.19 -13.43 -18.46
N GLU A 62 -16.06 -14.09 -18.19
CA GLU A 62 -15.05 -13.64 -17.25
C GLU A 62 -13.81 -13.12 -17.98
N TYR A 63 -12.99 -12.37 -17.27
CA TYR A 63 -11.71 -11.87 -17.77
C TYR A 63 -10.58 -12.52 -17.00
N GLY A 64 -9.52 -12.90 -17.71
CA GLY A 64 -8.26 -13.24 -17.07
C GLY A 64 -7.68 -12.04 -16.33
N ALA A 65 -6.84 -12.30 -15.32
CA ALA A 65 -6.21 -11.25 -14.53
C ALA A 65 -4.79 -11.62 -14.08
N GLY A 66 -3.94 -10.61 -14.00
CA GLY A 66 -2.62 -10.68 -13.38
C GLY A 66 -2.63 -9.97 -12.03
N PHE A 67 -1.93 -10.54 -11.05
CA PHE A 67 -1.86 -10.01 -9.70
C PHE A 67 -0.43 -9.96 -9.19
N THR A 68 -0.19 -9.05 -8.26
CA THR A 68 1.04 -8.99 -7.46
C THR A 68 0.69 -8.98 -5.98
N GLY A 69 1.57 -9.50 -5.13
CA GLY A 69 1.42 -9.40 -3.68
C GLY A 69 2.40 -10.28 -2.93
N SER A 70 2.52 -10.03 -1.63
CA SER A 70 3.51 -10.71 -0.78
C SER A 70 2.93 -11.38 0.46
N ARG A 71 1.72 -11.01 0.91
CA ARG A 71 1.12 -11.52 2.15
C ARG A 71 0.51 -12.90 1.94
N GLN A 72 1.13 -13.95 2.50
CA GLN A 72 0.48 -15.25 2.63
C GLN A 72 -0.72 -15.14 3.59
N VAL A 73 -1.86 -15.68 3.17
CA VAL A 73 -3.10 -15.76 3.97
C VAL A 73 -3.52 -17.20 4.26
N SER A 74 -2.99 -18.18 3.53
CA SER A 74 -3.02 -19.61 3.86
C SER A 74 -1.84 -20.32 3.17
N GLY A 75 -1.68 -21.63 3.39
CA GLY A 75 -0.51 -22.41 2.93
C GLY A 75 -0.12 -22.22 1.46
N ASN A 76 -1.11 -22.05 0.57
CA ASN A 76 -0.89 -21.82 -0.87
C ASN A 76 -1.57 -20.55 -1.39
N ARG A 77 -2.06 -19.66 -0.52
CA ARG A 77 -2.81 -18.47 -0.94
C ARG A 77 -2.09 -17.20 -0.53
N THR A 78 -1.84 -16.36 -1.52
CA THR A 78 -1.32 -15.01 -1.34
C THR A 78 -2.46 -14.01 -1.51
N ALA A 79 -2.59 -13.05 -0.61
CA ALA A 79 -3.54 -11.96 -0.82
C ALA A 79 -3.02 -11.06 -1.95
N PRO A 80 -3.85 -10.74 -2.98
CA PRO A 80 -3.46 -9.78 -3.99
C PRO A 80 -3.29 -8.40 -3.35
N GLN A 81 -2.16 -7.78 -3.64
CA GLN A 81 -1.85 -6.41 -3.27
C GLN A 81 -2.20 -5.43 -4.38
N SER A 82 -1.97 -5.82 -5.64
CA SER A 82 -2.50 -5.11 -6.81
C SER A 82 -2.82 -6.10 -7.92
N GLY A 83 -3.58 -5.67 -8.91
CA GLY A 83 -3.86 -6.49 -10.08
C GLY A 83 -4.56 -5.72 -11.18
N MET A 84 -4.58 -6.33 -12.38
CA MET A 84 -5.22 -5.82 -13.58
C MET A 84 -5.80 -6.98 -14.39
N ASN A 85 -7.01 -6.81 -14.92
CA ASN A 85 -7.61 -7.78 -15.83
C ASN A 85 -7.36 -7.45 -17.32
N GLU A 86 -7.76 -8.35 -18.22
CA GLU A 86 -7.55 -8.21 -19.68
C GLU A 86 -8.23 -6.98 -20.30
N VAL A 87 -9.22 -6.39 -19.63
CA VAL A 87 -9.90 -5.17 -20.08
C VAL A 87 -9.44 -3.90 -19.36
N GLY A 88 -8.35 -3.99 -18.58
CA GLY A 88 -7.69 -2.83 -17.97
C GLY A 88 -8.34 -2.33 -16.68
N LEU A 89 -9.25 -3.09 -16.07
CA LEU A 89 -9.70 -2.82 -14.70
C LEU A 89 -8.56 -3.14 -13.74
N THR A 90 -8.13 -2.14 -12.97
CA THR A 90 -6.98 -2.23 -12.06
C THR A 90 -7.36 -1.84 -10.64
N PHE A 91 -6.74 -2.47 -9.65
CA PHE A 91 -6.78 -2.05 -8.25
C PHE A 91 -5.41 -2.11 -7.58
N ALA A 92 -5.25 -1.36 -6.48
CA ALA A 92 -4.19 -1.56 -5.50
C ALA A 92 -4.76 -1.46 -4.08
N ARG A 93 -4.23 -2.25 -3.16
CA ARG A 93 -4.55 -2.21 -1.74
C ARG A 93 -3.49 -1.39 -1.02
N LEU A 94 -3.84 -0.21 -0.57
CA LEU A 94 -2.97 0.61 0.26
C LEU A 94 -3.27 0.30 1.72
N VAL A 95 -2.25 0.13 2.57
CA VAL A 95 -2.49 -0.15 3.98
C VAL A 95 -3.19 1.07 4.60
N ALA A 96 -4.37 0.84 5.14
CA ALA A 96 -5.08 1.80 5.96
C ALA A 96 -5.30 1.12 7.32
N TYR A 97 -4.98 1.83 8.40
CA TYR A 97 -5.29 1.34 9.73
C TYR A 97 -6.82 1.13 9.83
N TYR A 98 -7.23 -0.10 10.11
CA TYR A 98 -8.61 -0.44 10.42
C TYR A 98 -8.65 -1.00 11.85
N PRO A 99 -9.33 -0.33 12.79
CA PRO A 99 -9.40 -0.81 14.17
C PRO A 99 -10.11 -2.17 14.22
N LYS A 100 -9.67 -3.04 15.13
CA LYS A 100 -10.35 -4.32 15.39
C LYS A 100 -11.78 -4.02 15.82
N GLN A 101 -12.75 -4.66 15.17
CA GLN A 101 -14.15 -4.64 15.59
C GLN A 101 -14.43 -5.88 16.44
N ASP A 102 -14.98 -5.69 17.63
CA ASP A 102 -15.44 -6.77 18.52
C ASP A 102 -16.95 -7.02 18.28
N ASN A 103 -17.29 -7.36 17.04
CA ASN A 103 -18.67 -7.62 16.62
C ASN A 103 -18.96 -9.12 16.57
#